data_AF-A0A519SVA8-F1
#
_entry.id   AF-A0A519SVA8-F1
#
_cell.length_a   1.000
_cell.length_b   1.000
_cell.length_c   1.000
_cell.angle_alpha   90.00
_cell.angle_beta   90.00
_cell.angle_gamma   90.00
#
_symmetry.space_group_name_H-M   'P 1'
#
loop_
_entity.id
_entity.type
_entity.pdbx_description
1 polymer ?
#
loop_
_entity_poly.entity_id
_entity_poly.type
_entity_poly.pdbx_seq_one_letter_code
_entity_poly.pdbx_strand_id
1 'polypeptide(L)'
;MSKSKDNNGQGSTRHQGATDHTPARRDTKLPSHLLKSTKTYATAKERETAVLVSVPPRRQSDAQTTEYLDELAFLIETAGAEATKRFVQKLDKPDIRSYVGEGKLAEIKAWV
;
A
#
# COMPACT_ATOMS: atom_id res chain seq x y z
N MET A 1 -35.13 46.23 38.56
CA MET A 1 -33.69 45.92 38.60
C MET A 1 -33.52 44.51 39.15
N SER A 2 -33.09 43.49 38.39
CA SER A 2 -31.73 43.20 37.90
C SER A 2 -30.97 42.19 38.78
N LYS A 3 -30.81 40.94 38.27
CA LYS A 3 -29.73 39.93 38.47
C LYS A 3 -29.55 39.35 39.91
N SER A 4 -29.04 38.14 40.20
CA SER A 4 -28.12 37.10 39.63
C SER A 4 -28.52 35.71 40.23
N LYS A 5 -28.29 34.50 39.67
CA LYS A 5 -27.02 33.76 39.36
C LYS A 5 -26.11 33.59 40.62
N ASP A 6 -25.53 32.47 41.06
CA ASP A 6 -25.20 31.12 40.55
C ASP A 6 -24.83 30.13 41.69
N ASN A 7 -24.77 28.83 41.35
CA ASN A 7 -23.88 27.75 41.83
C ASN A 7 -23.97 27.17 43.27
N ASN A 8 -24.41 25.90 43.34
CA ASN A 8 -23.66 24.90 44.11
C ASN A 8 -23.77 23.52 43.43
N GLY A 9 -22.63 22.88 43.19
CA GLY A 9 -22.57 21.55 42.59
C GLY A 9 -22.95 20.45 43.59
N GLN A 10 -23.39 19.30 43.08
CA GLN A 10 -23.07 17.95 43.55
C GLN A 10 -23.97 16.93 42.86
N GLY A 11 -23.38 15.83 42.39
CA GLY A 11 -24.12 14.70 41.82
C GLY A 11 -23.27 13.68 41.06
N SER A 12 -22.00 13.48 41.44
CA SER A 12 -21.23 12.33 40.97
C SER A 12 -21.72 11.08 41.71
N THR A 13 -22.64 10.33 41.12
CA THR A 13 -23.01 8.97 41.57
C THR A 13 -22.07 7.93 40.95
N ARG A 14 -20.75 8.14 41.08
CA ARG A 14 -19.78 7.06 40.91
C ARG A 14 -19.44 6.51 42.29
N HIS A 15 -20.15 5.45 42.69
CA HIS A 15 -19.73 4.64 43.84
C HIS A 15 -18.38 3.99 43.52
N GLN A 16 -17.34 4.29 44.30
CA GLN A 16 -16.07 3.57 44.21
C GLN A 16 -16.29 2.11 44.63
N GLY A 17 -15.98 1.18 43.73
CA GLY A 17 -16.20 -0.25 43.93
C GLY A 17 -17.19 -0.91 42.97
N ALA A 18 -17.80 -0.16 42.04
CA ALA A 18 -18.63 -0.75 40.99
C ALA A 18 -17.75 -1.45 39.94
N THR A 19 -17.37 -2.71 40.20
CA THR A 19 -16.92 -3.60 39.13
C THR A 19 -18.14 -4.12 38.40
N ASP A 20 -18.35 -3.66 37.17
CA ASP A 20 -19.40 -4.17 36.30
C ASP A 20 -19.11 -5.65 35.99
N HIS A 21 -19.78 -6.54 36.73
CA HIS A 21 -19.70 -7.99 36.53
C HIS A 21 -20.66 -8.47 35.44
N THR A 22 -21.18 -7.58 34.58
CA THR A 22 -22.03 -7.99 33.47
C THR A 22 -21.21 -8.86 32.53
N PRO A 23 -21.47 -10.19 32.46
CA PRO A 23 -20.79 -11.02 31.49
C PRO A 23 -21.15 -10.49 30.10
N ALA A 24 -20.14 -10.31 29.24
CA ALA A 24 -20.38 -10.03 27.83
C ALA A 24 -21.38 -11.08 27.33
N ARG A 25 -22.60 -10.64 26.99
CA ARG A 25 -23.70 -11.51 26.55
C ARG A 25 -23.25 -12.24 25.28
N ARG A 26 -22.75 -13.46 25.46
CA ARG A 26 -22.28 -14.36 24.38
C ARG A 26 -23.43 -14.85 23.48
N ASP A 27 -24.66 -14.50 23.84
CA ASP A 27 -25.92 -14.99 23.31
C ASP A 27 -26.76 -13.89 22.64
N THR A 28 -26.17 -12.73 22.34
CA THR A 28 -26.85 -11.73 21.51
C THR A 28 -27.04 -12.32 20.12
N LYS A 29 -28.17 -13.01 19.89
CA LYS A 29 -28.66 -13.37 18.56
C LYS A 29 -28.79 -12.06 17.80
N LEU A 30 -27.79 -11.77 16.96
CA LEU A 30 -27.87 -10.72 15.96
C LEU A 30 -29.21 -10.89 15.24
N PRO A 31 -30.05 -9.84 15.18
CA PRO A 31 -31.40 -10.01 14.69
C PRO A 31 -31.35 -10.41 13.22
N SER A 32 -32.24 -11.32 12.80
CA SER A 32 -32.21 -11.96 11.48
C SER A 32 -32.21 -10.99 10.29
N HIS A 33 -32.71 -9.76 10.48
CA HIS A 33 -32.67 -8.70 9.47
C HIS A 33 -31.28 -8.07 9.29
N LEU A 34 -30.38 -8.18 10.27
CA LEU A 34 -28.96 -7.84 10.16
C LEU A 34 -28.12 -8.96 9.53
N LEU A 35 -28.65 -10.20 9.44
CA LEU A 35 -28.04 -11.30 8.67
C LEU A 35 -28.37 -11.25 7.17
N LYS A 36 -28.97 -10.14 6.68
CA LYS A 36 -29.01 -9.89 5.25
C LYS A 36 -27.58 -9.81 4.76
N SER A 37 -27.19 -10.82 3.98
CA SER A 37 -25.97 -10.87 3.16
C SER A 37 -25.70 -9.49 2.57
N THR A 38 -24.87 -8.71 3.25
CA THR A 38 -24.31 -7.48 2.72
C THR A 38 -23.34 -7.94 1.66
N LYS A 39 -23.79 -7.93 0.41
CA LYS A 39 -22.96 -8.18 -0.76
C LYS A 39 -21.83 -7.14 -0.74
N THR A 40 -20.67 -7.52 -0.24
CA THR A 40 -19.47 -6.69 -0.28
C THR A 40 -18.93 -6.73 -1.71
N TYR A 41 -18.47 -5.58 -2.19
CA TYR A 41 -17.78 -5.48 -3.47
C TYR A 41 -16.28 -5.44 -3.19
N ALA A 42 -15.51 -6.25 -3.91
CA ALA A 42 -14.06 -6.12 -3.90
C ALA A 42 -13.69 -4.78 -4.55
N THR A 43 -13.08 -3.89 -3.77
CA THR A 43 -12.59 -2.57 -4.23
C THR A 43 -11.06 -2.53 -4.38
N ALA A 44 -10.37 -3.59 -3.94
CA ALA A 44 -8.94 -3.72 -4.09
C ALA A 44 -8.60 -3.84 -5.59
N LYS A 45 -7.73 -2.95 -6.07
CA LYS A 45 -7.13 -3.07 -7.40
C LYS A 45 -6.05 -4.15 -7.36
N GLU A 46 -5.90 -4.89 -8.45
CA GLU A 46 -4.74 -5.75 -8.65
C GLU A 46 -3.47 -4.90 -8.65
N ARG A 47 -2.39 -5.43 -8.09
CA ARG A 47 -1.10 -4.73 -8.09
C ARG A 47 -0.56 -4.70 -9.51
N GLU A 48 -0.18 -3.50 -9.96
CA GLU A 48 0.53 -3.36 -11.23
C GLU A 48 1.90 -4.02 -11.13
N THR A 49 2.35 -4.62 -12.24
CA THR A 49 3.67 -5.23 -12.33
C THR A 49 4.55 -4.45 -13.32
N ALA A 50 5.85 -4.46 -13.08
CA ALA A 50 6.81 -3.75 -13.91
C ALA A 50 8.08 -4.58 -14.16
N VAL A 51 8.64 -4.45 -15.35
CA VAL A 51 9.99 -4.90 -15.66
C VAL A 51 10.93 -3.70 -15.71
N LEU A 52 12.10 -3.82 -15.10
CA LEU A 52 13.10 -2.75 -15.04
C LEU A 52 14.09 -2.91 -16.18
N VAL A 53 14.42 -1.82 -16.86
CA VAL A 53 15.32 -1.85 -18.02
C VAL A 53 16.39 -0.79 -17.87
N SER A 54 17.66 -1.18 -18.01
CA SER A 54 18.81 -0.27 -17.92
C SER A 54 19.76 -0.41 -19.12
N VAL A 55 20.21 0.73 -19.64
CA VAL A 55 21.29 0.84 -20.62
C VAL A 55 22.39 1.72 -20.01
N PRO A 56 23.27 1.13 -19.18
CA PRO A 56 24.24 1.90 -18.41
C PRO A 56 25.29 2.53 -19.34
N PRO A 57 25.69 3.79 -19.10
CA PRO A 57 26.81 4.41 -19.81
C PRO A 57 28.11 3.62 -19.64
N ARG A 58 29.02 3.68 -20.61
CA ARG A 58 30.30 2.92 -20.60
C ARG A 58 31.15 3.09 -19.32
N ARG A 59 31.03 4.21 -18.61
CA ARG A 59 31.79 4.51 -17.40
C ARG A 59 31.09 4.09 -16.10
N GLN A 60 29.82 3.71 -16.17
CA GLN A 60 29.05 3.25 -15.03
C GLN A 60 29.42 1.81 -14.70
N SER A 61 29.68 1.54 -13.42
CA SER A 61 29.98 0.18 -12.97
C SER A 61 28.73 -0.68 -12.89
N ASP A 62 28.92 -2.00 -12.90
CA ASP A 62 27.81 -2.94 -12.71
C ASP A 62 27.19 -2.81 -11.30
N ALA A 63 28.01 -2.45 -10.31
CA ALA A 63 27.55 -2.17 -8.94
C ALA A 63 26.63 -0.94 -8.89
N GLN A 64 27.03 0.18 -9.51
CA GLN A 64 26.20 1.39 -9.59
C GLN A 64 24.92 1.14 -10.40
N THR A 65 25.00 0.34 -11.47
CA THR A 65 23.81 -0.08 -12.23
C THR A 65 22.84 -0.88 -11.37
N THR A 66 23.36 -1.76 -10.52
CA THR A 66 22.56 -2.55 -9.58
C THR A 66 21.91 -1.66 -8.53
N GLU A 67 22.67 -0.75 -7.92
CA GLU A 67 22.17 0.22 -6.94
C GLU A 67 21.00 1.06 -7.50
N TYR A 68 21.13 1.56 -8.74
CA TYR A 68 20.05 2.32 -9.38
C TYR A 68 18.80 1.47 -9.66
N LEU A 69 18.97 0.20 -10.01
CA LEU A 69 17.85 -0.71 -10.22
C LEU A 69 17.21 -1.17 -8.90
N ASP A 70 17.97 -1.25 -7.82
CA ASP A 70 17.47 -1.50 -6.46
C ASP A 70 16.61 -0.32 -5.98
N GLU A 71 17.10 0.91 -6.16
CA GLU A 71 16.32 2.11 -5.84
C GLU A 71 15.05 2.20 -6.70
N LEU A 72 15.14 1.94 -8.01
CA LEU A 72 13.95 1.93 -8.87
C LEU A 72 12.93 0.87 -8.46
N ALA A 73 13.39 -0.31 -8.02
CA ALA A 73 12.51 -1.35 -7.47
C ALA A 73 11.83 -0.89 -6.18
N PHE A 74 12.57 -0.23 -5.28
CA PHE A 74 12.02 0.36 -4.06
C PHE A 74 10.95 1.42 -4.38
N LEU A 75 11.20 2.31 -5.35
CA LEU A 75 10.21 3.30 -5.79
C LEU A 75 8.92 2.64 -6.31
N ILE A 76 9.03 1.55 -7.08
CA ILE A 76 7.89 0.77 -7.58
C ILE A 76 7.10 0.14 -6.43
N GLU A 77 7.79 -0.43 -5.44
CA GLU A 77 7.17 -1.01 -4.26
C GLU A 77 6.39 0.05 -3.47
N THR A 78 6.98 1.22 -3.23
CA THR A 78 6.33 2.33 -2.52
C THR A 78 5.13 2.91 -3.28
N ALA A 79 5.13 2.79 -4.61
CA ALA A 79 4.00 3.16 -5.47
C ALA A 79 2.87 2.11 -5.47
N GLY A 80 3.05 0.98 -4.78
CA GLY A 80 2.05 -0.10 -4.69
C GLY A 80 2.11 -1.11 -5.83
N ALA A 81 3.18 -1.11 -6.62
CA ALA A 81 3.43 -2.03 -7.71
C ALA A 81 4.52 -3.06 -7.36
N GLU A 82 4.75 -4.04 -8.24
CA GLU A 82 5.75 -5.10 -8.07
C GLU A 82 6.75 -5.11 -9.24
N ALA A 83 8.05 -5.06 -8.94
CA ALA A 83 9.10 -5.22 -9.94
C ALA A 83 9.40 -6.72 -10.17
N THR A 84 8.99 -7.27 -11.32
CA THR A 84 9.03 -8.73 -11.58
C THR A 84 10.29 -9.20 -12.29
N LYS A 85 11.00 -8.30 -12.99
CA LYS A 85 12.23 -8.64 -13.74
C LYS A 85 13.14 -7.44 -13.94
N ARG A 86 14.44 -7.70 -14.13
CA ARG A 86 15.44 -6.70 -14.54
C ARG A 86 16.12 -7.12 -15.84
N PHE A 87 16.29 -6.16 -16.73
CA PHE A 87 17.02 -6.30 -17.99
C PHE A 87 18.11 -5.22 -18.05
N VAL A 88 19.33 -5.64 -18.34
CA VAL A 88 20.46 -4.73 -18.54
C VAL A 88 21.06 -4.99 -19.91
N GLN A 89 21.30 -3.94 -20.69
CA GLN A 89 21.99 -4.04 -21.98
C GLN A 89 23.07 -2.96 -22.07
N LYS A 90 24.33 -3.37 -22.22
CA LYS A 90 25.43 -2.44 -22.47
C LYS A 90 25.40 -2.03 -23.94
N LEU A 91 25.24 -0.74 -24.21
CA LEU A 91 25.28 -0.11 -25.54
C LEU A 91 26.12 1.16 -25.48
N ASP A 92 26.62 1.61 -26.63
CA ASP A 92 27.34 2.89 -26.73
C ASP A 92 26.44 4.08 -26.50
N LYS A 93 25.22 3.99 -27.05
CA LYS A 93 24.11 4.92 -26.85
C LYS A 93 22.82 4.09 -26.84
N PRO A 94 21.80 4.50 -26.08
CA PRO A 94 20.49 3.88 -26.19
C PRO A 94 19.96 3.95 -27.63
N ASP A 95 19.20 2.93 -28.02
CA ASP A 95 18.49 2.98 -29.29
C ASP A 95 17.44 4.11 -29.25
N ILE A 96 17.36 4.91 -30.31
CA ILE A 96 16.47 6.09 -30.34
C ILE A 96 14.98 5.74 -30.40
N ARG A 97 14.61 4.52 -30.83
CA ARG A 97 13.22 4.09 -31.00
C ARG A 97 12.76 3.24 -29.82
N SER A 98 13.62 2.37 -29.31
CA SER A 98 13.25 1.38 -28.28
C SER A 98 14.06 1.43 -27.00
N TYR A 99 15.01 2.36 -26.85
CA TYR A 99 15.98 2.48 -25.74
C TYR A 99 16.99 1.32 -25.68
N VAL A 100 16.53 0.09 -25.88
CA VAL A 100 17.31 -1.15 -26.03
C VAL A 100 17.39 -1.58 -27.50
N GLY A 101 18.37 -2.41 -27.84
CA GLY A 101 18.50 -3.03 -29.17
C GLY A 101 17.48 -4.15 -29.43
N GLU A 102 17.29 -4.51 -30.71
CA GLU A 102 16.24 -5.42 -31.18
C GLU A 102 16.21 -6.78 -30.47
N GLY A 103 17.37 -7.41 -30.23
CA GLY A 103 17.44 -8.69 -29.51
C GLY A 103 16.91 -8.61 -28.08
N LYS A 104 17.31 -7.56 -27.35
CA LYS A 104 16.85 -7.34 -25.98
C LYS A 104 15.36 -6.97 -25.96
N LEU A 105 14.89 -6.21 -26.94
CA LEU A 105 13.47 -5.90 -27.10
C LEU A 105 12.65 -7.18 -27.31
N ALA A 106 13.14 -8.12 -28.12
CA ALA A 106 12.48 -9.42 -28.30
C ALA A 106 12.46 -10.24 -27.01
N GLU A 107 13.56 -10.27 -26.24
CA GLU A 107 13.60 -10.92 -24.91
C GLU A 107 12.58 -10.31 -23.93
N ILE A 108 12.48 -8.99 -23.87
CA ILE A 108 11.52 -8.29 -23.00
C ILE A 108 10.08 -8.64 -23.41
N LYS A 109 9.78 -8.63 -24.71
CA LYS A 109 8.46 -9.01 -25.23
C LYS A 109 8.10 -10.48 -25.01
N ALA A 110 9.09 -11.36 -24.90
CA ALA A 110 8.85 -12.76 -24.58
C ALA A 110 8.58 -12.99 -23.09
N TRP A 111 8.96 -12.03 -22.24
CA TRP A 111 8.72 -12.08 -20.80
C TRP A 111 7.37 -11.52 -20.38
N VAL A 112 6.96 -10.39 -20.98
CA VAL A 112 5.70 -9.68 -20.70
C VAL A 112 4.55 -10.34 -21.46
#